data_AF-A0A267G357-F1
#
_entry.id   AF-A0A267G357-F1
#
_cell.length_a   1.000
_cell.length_b   1.000
_cell.length_c   1.000
_cell.angle_alpha   90.00
_cell.angle_beta   90.00
_cell.angle_gamma   90.00
#
_symmetry.space_group_name_H-M   'P 1'
#
loop_
_entity.id
_entity.type
_entity.pdbx_description
1 polymer ?
#
loop_
_entity_poly.entity_id
_entity_poly.type
_entity_poly.pdbx_seq_one_letter_code
_entity_poly.pdbx_strand_id
1 'polypeptide(L)'
;MLAQYLLTCFLIFSLGLIAAEPVGLGSVTLVNDLKELKRIVKSHNNVLLVFQKKKNSASDWNQILTEVSNQMIGQASIVKVDCSAEKKACKYFKASPSPVQIQHYKDGKFNVNYDRKKSVKSLRSFLEDPTGDVPWDEEPTAETVTHLANQAEMMQLFKRTRVPVLLMFYAPWCGHCKRLKPEYASAAAETKDTVLAAMDVDREENAGIRQAFNITGYPTIIYIKGNEPIPYGGTFTKDGILSWLKNPTPPKAPEPEKDWAEEAPDVKFLTDNNFVTSLAQQSSALVMFYAPWCGHCKAMKPAYQAAAQQLKQLGIPGLLAAVDATKYRKTAEQFKVTGFPSVKYFQNAEYKFDFNERAEDKIVEFMKDPKEPPPPPVEVPWSEEPSEVHHLAHGNFADFLKKKRRTLVMFYAPWCGHCKRAKPEFTKAAAELAASAPKTALAAVDCTSGENSALCQAEGVSGYPTIKHYYFGKRATDYAGGREAAEFVKYMTSEDKVEL
;
A
#
# COMPACT_ATOMS: atom_id res chain seq x y z
N MET A 1 53.38 18.32 69.88
CA MET A 1 53.03 17.07 70.59
C MET A 1 52.08 16.32 69.66
N LEU A 2 52.56 15.36 68.87
CA LEU A 2 52.81 13.95 69.27
C LEU A 2 51.50 13.33 69.82
N ALA A 3 50.77 12.52 69.05
CA ALA A 3 51.06 11.16 68.59
C ALA A 3 50.50 10.09 69.55
N GLN A 4 49.61 9.26 68.97
CA GLN A 4 49.73 7.78 68.92
C GLN A 4 48.98 6.88 69.93
N TYR A 5 48.57 5.74 69.35
CA TYR A 5 48.12 4.45 69.91
C TYR A 5 46.60 4.33 70.17
N LEU A 6 45.85 3.35 69.64
CA LEU A 6 46.20 1.99 69.23
C LEU A 6 45.36 1.47 68.05
N LEU A 7 46.06 0.76 67.17
CA LEU A 7 45.60 -0.17 66.14
C LEU A 7 45.29 -1.56 66.78
N THR A 8 44.57 -2.44 66.06
CA THR A 8 44.18 -3.87 66.29
C THR A 8 42.70 -4.04 66.71
N CYS A 9 41.83 -4.89 66.14
CA CYS A 9 41.89 -6.08 65.26
C CYS A 9 40.57 -6.16 64.47
N PHE A 10 40.58 -6.33 63.14
CA PHE A 10 40.39 -7.60 62.41
C PHE A 10 38.96 -8.21 62.44
N LEU A 11 38.32 -8.14 61.27
CA LEU A 11 37.60 -9.20 60.53
C LEU A 11 36.09 -9.48 60.72
N ILE A 12 35.41 -9.34 59.57
CA ILE A 12 34.30 -10.15 59.00
C ILE A 12 32.88 -9.74 59.40
N PHE A 13 32.20 -8.98 58.53
CA PHE A 13 30.98 -9.41 57.82
C PHE A 13 30.62 -8.38 56.73
N SER A 14 31.31 -8.43 55.59
CA SER A 14 30.84 -7.78 54.36
C SER A 14 30.11 -8.83 53.51
N LEU A 15 28.80 -8.97 53.73
CA LEU A 15 27.94 -9.60 52.72
C LEU A 15 27.74 -8.58 51.60
N GLY A 16 28.31 -8.88 50.44
CA GLY A 16 28.22 -8.06 49.25
C GLY A 16 26.78 -7.89 48.79
N LEU A 17 26.32 -6.64 48.77
CA LEU A 17 25.35 -6.19 47.79
C LEU A 17 26.07 -6.13 46.45
N ILE A 18 25.81 -7.11 45.59
CA ILE A 18 26.12 -7.01 44.16
C ILE A 18 25.22 -5.90 43.62
N ALA A 19 25.79 -4.71 43.43
CA ALA A 19 25.18 -3.66 42.65
C ALA A 19 25.07 -4.15 41.21
N ALA A 20 23.83 -4.27 40.70
CA ALA A 20 23.60 -4.47 39.28
C ALA A 20 24.08 -3.21 38.53
N GLU A 21 25.07 -3.37 37.66
CA GLU A 21 25.54 -2.29 36.79
C GLU A 21 24.39 -1.81 35.87
N PRO A 22 24.30 -0.50 35.59
CA PRO A 22 23.27 0.03 34.70
C PRO A 22 23.52 -0.46 33.26
N VAL A 23 22.48 -1.06 32.67
CA VAL A 23 22.46 -1.57 31.29
C VAL A 23 22.76 -0.41 30.31
N GLY A 24 23.93 -0.45 29.67
CA GLY A 24 24.37 0.57 28.71
C GLY A 24 23.53 0.55 27.44
N LEU A 25 22.93 1.71 27.13
CA LEU A 25 21.92 1.95 26.08
C LEU A 25 22.37 1.75 24.61
N GLY A 26 23.52 1.11 24.37
CA GLY A 26 24.07 0.88 23.02
C GLY A 26 24.72 -0.48 22.80
N SER A 27 24.61 -1.41 23.75
CA SER A 27 25.28 -2.72 23.66
C SER A 27 24.31 -3.87 23.44
N VAL A 28 24.66 -4.78 22.51
CA VAL A 28 23.93 -6.04 22.33
C VAL A 28 24.13 -6.90 23.57
N THR A 29 23.10 -7.03 24.38
CA THR A 29 23.19 -7.69 25.68
C THR A 29 22.76 -9.16 25.57
N LEU A 30 23.50 -10.08 26.19
CA LEU A 30 23.05 -11.46 26.37
C LEU A 30 22.25 -11.55 27.67
N VAL A 31 20.96 -11.84 27.57
CA VAL A 31 20.06 -11.94 28.74
C VAL A 31 19.46 -13.34 28.78
N ASN A 32 19.80 -14.08 29.83
CA ASN A 32 19.31 -15.44 30.08
C ASN A 32 18.44 -15.50 31.34
N ASP A 33 17.69 -14.44 31.62
CA ASP A 33 16.70 -14.38 32.71
C ASP A 33 15.33 -13.95 32.15
N LEU A 34 14.30 -14.74 32.47
CA LEU A 34 12.95 -14.50 31.96
C LEU A 34 12.31 -13.22 32.53
N LYS A 35 12.59 -12.85 33.78
CA LYS A 35 12.00 -11.64 34.39
C LYS A 35 12.59 -10.39 33.75
N GLU A 36 13.90 -10.39 33.53
CA GLU A 36 14.60 -9.31 32.85
C GLU A 36 14.17 -9.17 31.39
N LEU A 37 14.07 -10.28 30.63
CA LEU A 37 13.56 -10.22 29.25
C LEU A 37 12.15 -9.65 29.18
N LYS A 38 11.26 -10.07 30.08
CA LYS A 38 9.90 -9.50 30.19
C LYS A 38 9.93 -8.02 30.52
N ARG A 39 10.84 -7.58 31.39
CA ARG A 39 11.01 -6.17 31.74
C ARG A 39 11.45 -5.36 30.52
N ILE A 40 12.49 -5.82 29.81
CA ILE A 40 13.01 -5.15 28.62
C ILE A 40 11.93 -5.00 27.54
N VAL A 41 11.22 -6.09 27.23
CA VAL A 41 10.15 -6.08 26.22
C VAL A 41 9.01 -5.13 26.63
N LYS A 42 8.67 -5.05 27.92
CA LYS A 42 7.62 -4.14 28.42
C LYS A 42 8.06 -2.68 28.51
N SER A 43 9.34 -2.42 28.77
CA SER A 43 9.85 -1.06 29.01
C SER A 43 10.34 -0.35 27.76
N HIS A 44 10.65 -1.10 26.70
CA HIS A 44 11.12 -0.54 25.43
C HIS A 44 10.10 -0.80 24.33
N ASN A 45 9.84 0.21 23.51
CA ASN A 45 8.81 0.15 22.47
C ASN A 45 9.28 -0.58 21.21
N ASN A 46 10.59 -0.78 21.02
CA ASN A 46 11.18 -1.39 19.83
C ASN A 46 12.30 -2.35 20.27
N VAL A 47 12.01 -3.64 20.31
CA VAL A 47 12.93 -4.66 20.83
C VAL A 47 13.14 -5.78 19.83
N LEU A 48 14.40 -6.08 19.54
CA LEU A 48 14.82 -7.21 18.74
C LEU A 48 15.38 -8.31 19.65
N LEU A 49 14.68 -9.43 19.74
CA LEU A 49 15.15 -10.63 20.45
C LEU A 49 15.80 -11.59 19.46
N VAL A 50 17.08 -11.89 19.70
CA VAL A 50 17.89 -12.83 18.91
C VAL A 50 18.06 -14.13 19.71
N PHE A 51 17.19 -15.09 19.43
CA PHE A 51 17.23 -16.41 20.07
C PHE A 51 18.26 -17.29 19.38
N GLN A 52 19.19 -17.86 20.15
CA GLN A 52 20.22 -18.78 19.67
C GLN A 52 20.05 -20.15 20.31
N LYS A 53 20.20 -21.22 19.52
CA LYS A 53 20.00 -22.60 19.97
C LYS A 53 20.94 -22.99 21.13
N LYS A 54 22.19 -22.55 21.05
CA LYS A 54 23.23 -22.69 22.08
C LYS A 54 24.06 -21.40 22.14
N LYS A 55 24.86 -21.24 23.18
CA LYS A 55 25.88 -20.19 23.27
C LYS A 55 26.65 -20.07 21.95
N ASN A 56 26.79 -18.85 21.46
CA ASN A 56 27.48 -18.49 20.22
C ASN A 56 26.87 -19.00 18.91
N SER A 57 25.65 -19.57 18.89
CA SER A 57 25.03 -19.99 17.61
C SER A 57 24.70 -18.80 16.69
N ALA A 58 24.66 -17.57 17.22
CA ALA A 58 24.51 -16.33 16.47
C ALA A 58 25.85 -15.58 16.25
N SER A 59 27.00 -16.27 16.29
CA SER A 59 28.32 -15.63 16.20
C SER A 59 28.51 -14.84 14.91
N ASP A 60 27.95 -15.35 13.82
CA ASP A 60 27.96 -14.79 12.49
C ASP A 60 27.07 -13.53 12.36
N TRP A 61 26.17 -13.28 13.32
CA TRP A 61 25.37 -12.07 13.42
C TRP A 61 26.01 -10.97 14.27
N ASN A 62 27.01 -11.29 15.10
CA ASN A 62 27.51 -10.38 16.13
C ASN A 62 27.95 -9.01 15.58
N GLN A 63 28.67 -8.96 14.46
CA GLN A 63 29.12 -7.71 13.85
C GLN A 63 27.93 -6.85 13.43
N ILE A 64 26.96 -7.44 12.71
CA ILE A 64 25.75 -6.76 12.23
C ILE A 64 24.94 -6.24 13.41
N LEU A 65 24.68 -7.07 14.41
CA LEU A 65 23.89 -6.69 15.59
C LEU A 65 24.57 -5.54 16.35
N THR A 66 25.89 -5.58 16.49
CA THR A 66 26.65 -4.54 17.20
C THR A 66 26.59 -3.21 16.45
N GLU A 67 26.79 -3.25 15.13
CA GLU A 67 26.76 -2.05 14.30
C GLU A 67 25.36 -1.41 14.28
N VAL A 68 24.31 -2.21 14.13
CA VAL A 68 22.92 -1.71 14.18
C VAL A 68 22.57 -1.20 15.57
N SER A 69 23.00 -1.88 16.64
CA SER A 69 22.83 -1.40 18.02
C SER A 69 23.43 -0.01 18.23
N ASN A 70 24.61 0.24 17.66
CA ASN A 70 25.27 1.55 17.73
C ASN A 70 24.54 2.63 16.89
N GLN A 71 23.96 2.26 15.74
CA GLN A 71 23.22 3.18 14.88
C GLN A 71 21.83 3.52 15.45
N MET A 72 21.25 2.63 16.27
CA MET A 72 19.88 2.72 16.78
C MET A 72 19.82 3.01 18.30
N ILE A 73 20.86 3.63 18.87
CA ILE A 73 20.91 3.99 20.30
C ILE A 73 19.70 4.84 20.67
N GLY A 74 18.97 4.41 21.71
CA GLY A 74 17.74 5.07 22.17
C GLY A 74 16.50 4.85 21.28
N GLN A 75 16.65 4.20 20.11
CA GLN A 75 15.55 3.94 19.18
C GLN A 75 15.14 2.46 19.17
N ALA A 76 16.07 1.54 19.38
CA ALA A 76 15.80 0.10 19.45
C ALA A 76 16.71 -0.60 20.46
N SER A 77 16.23 -1.68 21.07
CA SER A 77 17.03 -2.53 21.96
C SER A 77 17.25 -3.91 21.32
N ILE A 78 18.51 -4.35 21.22
CA ILE A 78 18.86 -5.66 20.66
C ILE A 78 19.36 -6.58 21.78
N VAL A 79 18.69 -7.71 21.97
CA VAL A 79 18.96 -8.65 23.06
C VAL A 79 19.16 -10.05 22.52
N LYS A 80 20.27 -10.70 22.89
CA LYS A 80 20.53 -12.12 22.60
C LYS A 80 19.99 -13.00 23.73
N VAL A 81 19.46 -14.17 23.39
CA VAL A 81 18.93 -15.16 24.34
C VAL A 81 19.46 -16.55 24.02
N ASP A 82 20.16 -17.19 24.95
CA ASP A 82 20.64 -18.57 24.81
C ASP A 82 19.58 -19.58 25.29
N CYS A 83 18.93 -20.24 24.34
CA CYS A 83 17.88 -21.23 24.64
C CYS A 83 18.40 -22.52 25.27
N SER A 84 19.71 -22.77 25.24
CA SER A 84 20.31 -23.90 25.97
C SER A 84 20.45 -23.60 27.47
N ALA A 85 20.67 -22.33 27.82
CA ALA A 85 20.80 -21.86 29.19
C ALA A 85 19.45 -21.52 29.83
N GLU A 86 18.53 -20.88 29.09
CA GLU A 86 17.23 -20.43 29.62
C GLU A 86 16.05 -20.91 28.75
N LYS A 87 15.75 -22.20 28.87
CA LYS A 87 14.66 -22.86 28.13
C LYS A 87 13.29 -22.27 28.43
N LYS A 88 13.05 -21.74 29.63
CA LYS A 88 11.74 -21.17 29.99
C LYS A 88 11.50 -19.86 29.24
N ALA A 89 12.53 -19.05 29.00
CA ALA A 89 12.38 -17.85 28.20
C ALA A 89 12.03 -18.16 26.75
N CYS A 90 12.75 -19.08 26.11
CA CYS A 90 12.45 -19.43 24.72
C CYS A 90 11.05 -20.05 24.57
N LYS A 91 10.62 -20.89 25.52
CA LYS A 91 9.25 -21.40 25.55
C LYS A 91 8.20 -20.28 25.73
N TYR A 92 8.46 -19.29 26.58
CA TYR A 92 7.55 -18.17 26.82
C TYR A 92 7.36 -17.30 25.57
N PHE A 93 8.47 -16.96 24.90
CA PHE A 93 8.48 -16.18 23.67
C PHE A 93 8.22 -17.02 22.39
N LYS A 94 7.90 -18.32 22.57
CA LYS A 94 7.61 -19.26 21.46
C LYS A 94 8.74 -19.30 20.42
N ALA A 95 9.98 -19.22 20.87
CA ALA A 95 11.16 -19.30 20.03
C ALA A 95 11.68 -20.73 19.98
N SER A 96 11.94 -21.21 18.76
CA SER A 96 12.49 -22.53 18.45
C SER A 96 13.67 -22.38 17.47
N PRO A 97 14.79 -21.76 17.89
CA PRO A 97 15.86 -21.37 16.98
C PRO A 97 16.59 -22.57 16.34
N SER A 98 16.86 -22.48 15.04
CA SER A 98 17.65 -23.46 14.29
C SER A 98 18.47 -22.81 13.16
N PRO A 99 19.73 -22.38 13.38
CA PRO A 99 20.42 -22.23 14.68
C PRO A 99 20.06 -20.93 15.42
N VAL A 100 19.45 -19.97 14.72
CA VAL A 100 19.06 -18.64 15.21
C VAL A 100 17.63 -18.33 14.78
N GLN A 101 16.85 -17.69 15.63
CA GLN A 101 15.56 -17.10 15.30
C GLN A 101 15.52 -15.69 15.84
N ILE A 102 15.15 -14.72 15.00
CA ILE A 102 15.09 -13.31 15.38
C ILE A 102 13.64 -12.87 15.38
N GLN A 103 13.21 -12.27 16.48
CA GLN A 103 11.83 -11.80 16.68
C GLN A 103 11.83 -10.32 17.04
N HIS A 104 10.89 -9.59 16.46
CA HIS A 104 10.62 -8.20 16.80
C HIS A 104 9.44 -8.08 17.74
N TYR A 105 9.59 -7.20 18.72
CA TYR A 105 8.55 -6.82 19.66
C TYR A 105 8.35 -5.31 19.60
N LYS A 106 7.09 -4.90 19.51
CA LYS A 106 6.66 -3.51 19.52
C LYS A 106 5.70 -3.29 20.68
N ASP A 107 5.95 -2.28 21.50
CA ASP A 107 5.10 -1.90 22.64
C ASP A 107 4.71 -3.09 23.55
N GLY A 108 5.70 -3.93 23.88
CA GLY A 108 5.51 -5.10 24.74
C GLY A 108 4.84 -6.32 24.09
N LYS A 109 4.48 -6.25 22.81
CA LYS A 109 3.82 -7.33 22.08
C LYS A 109 4.71 -7.86 20.97
N PHE A 110 4.60 -9.16 20.69
CA PHE A 110 5.22 -9.74 19.50
C PHE A 110 4.64 -9.05 18.27
N ASN A 111 5.53 -8.64 17.36
CA ASN A 111 5.15 -7.99 16.12
C ASN A 111 5.34 -8.95 14.93
N VAL A 112 6.60 -9.28 14.62
CA VAL A 112 6.93 -10.12 13.46
C VAL A 112 8.26 -10.86 13.66
N ASN A 113 8.44 -12.00 12.98
CA ASN A 113 9.76 -12.62 12.85
C ASN A 113 10.58 -11.86 11.82
N TYR A 114 11.88 -11.70 12.05
CA TYR A 114 12.75 -11.12 11.03
C TYR A 114 12.92 -12.09 9.86
N ASP A 115 12.57 -11.64 8.66
CA ASP A 115 12.53 -12.42 7.42
C ASP A 115 13.37 -11.80 6.29
N ARG A 116 14.12 -10.73 6.58
CA ARG A 116 14.94 -9.98 5.62
C ARG A 116 16.37 -10.51 5.52
N LYS A 117 17.16 -9.99 4.56
CA LYS A 117 18.56 -10.41 4.38
C LYS A 117 19.39 -10.13 5.61
N LYS A 118 20.42 -10.94 5.84
CA LYS A 118 21.39 -10.74 6.93
C LYS A 118 22.40 -9.64 6.55
N SER A 119 22.02 -8.38 6.77
CA SER A 119 22.89 -7.22 6.56
C SER A 119 22.58 -6.10 7.56
N VAL A 120 23.53 -5.18 7.76
CA VAL A 120 23.34 -3.97 8.58
C VAL A 120 22.19 -3.12 8.02
N LYS A 121 22.17 -2.91 6.70
CA LYS A 121 21.14 -2.14 6.00
C LYS A 121 19.74 -2.71 6.23
N SER A 122 19.57 -4.01 6.01
CA SER A 122 18.30 -4.71 6.13
C SER A 122 17.78 -4.73 7.56
N LEU A 123 18.66 -4.97 8.53
CA LEU A 123 18.27 -5.03 9.93
C LEU A 123 17.94 -3.65 10.50
N ARG A 124 18.69 -2.60 10.11
CA ARG A 124 18.39 -1.22 10.49
C ARG A 124 17.05 -0.76 9.92
N SER A 125 16.84 -0.92 8.60
CA SER A 125 15.58 -0.51 7.95
C SER A 125 14.37 -1.26 8.51
N PHE A 126 14.57 -2.51 8.92
CA PHE A 126 13.54 -3.29 9.61
C PHE A 126 13.22 -2.73 10.99
N LEU A 127 14.19 -2.23 11.75
CA LEU A 127 13.92 -1.62 13.05
C LEU A 127 13.27 -0.24 12.94
N GLU A 128 13.51 0.48 11.84
CA GLU A 128 12.84 1.75 11.49
C GLU A 128 11.38 1.52 11.06
N ASP A 129 11.14 0.56 10.15
CA ASP A 129 9.80 0.14 9.73
C ASP A 129 9.67 -1.41 9.69
N PRO A 130 9.30 -2.01 10.84
CA PRO A 130 9.13 -3.46 10.95
C PRO A 130 7.89 -3.98 10.22
N THR A 131 7.00 -3.09 9.78
CA THR A 131 5.77 -3.42 9.05
C THR A 131 5.89 -3.23 7.55
N GLY A 132 6.96 -2.57 7.11
CA GLY A 132 7.27 -2.37 5.70
C GLY A 132 7.53 -3.68 4.98
N ASP A 133 7.14 -3.72 3.71
CA ASP A 133 7.46 -4.83 2.82
C ASP A 133 8.96 -5.07 2.77
N VAL A 134 9.35 -6.30 2.45
CA VAL A 134 10.75 -6.62 2.15
C VAL A 134 11.24 -5.68 1.03
N PRO A 135 12.38 -5.00 1.22
CA PRO A 135 12.94 -4.14 0.17
C PRO A 135 13.14 -4.92 -1.13
N TRP A 136 12.89 -4.28 -2.27
CA TRP A 136 12.91 -5.00 -3.54
C TRP A 136 14.29 -5.59 -3.86
N ASP A 137 15.36 -4.93 -3.46
CA ASP A 137 16.75 -5.40 -3.60
C ASP A 137 17.04 -6.67 -2.77
N GLU A 138 16.11 -7.06 -1.92
CA GLU A 138 16.18 -8.27 -1.11
C GLU A 138 15.30 -9.42 -1.65
N GLU A 139 14.39 -9.14 -2.57
CA GLU A 139 13.51 -10.15 -3.18
C GLU A 139 14.31 -11.07 -4.15
N PRO A 140 14.13 -12.40 -4.13
CA PRO A 140 14.82 -13.32 -5.06
C PRO A 140 14.52 -13.04 -6.54
N THR A 141 13.34 -12.53 -6.83
CA THR A 141 12.91 -12.15 -8.18
C THR A 141 13.62 -10.91 -8.72
N ALA A 142 14.38 -10.19 -7.89
CA ALA A 142 14.98 -8.91 -8.24
C ALA A 142 16.48 -8.98 -8.54
N GLU A 143 17.09 -10.18 -8.53
CA GLU A 143 18.54 -10.39 -8.69
C GLU A 143 19.09 -9.86 -10.03
N THR A 144 18.27 -9.85 -11.08
CA THR A 144 18.66 -9.39 -12.42
C THR A 144 18.58 -7.88 -12.59
N VAL A 145 17.95 -7.17 -11.64
CA VAL A 145 17.84 -5.71 -11.65
C VAL A 145 19.00 -5.11 -10.85
N THR A 146 19.65 -4.10 -11.41
CA THR A 146 20.67 -3.34 -10.67
C THR A 146 20.00 -2.35 -9.72
N HIS A 147 20.03 -2.64 -8.43
CA HIS A 147 19.46 -1.74 -7.41
C HIS A 147 20.47 -0.66 -7.03
N LEU A 148 20.02 0.59 -7.06
CA LEU A 148 20.80 1.77 -6.72
C LEU A 148 20.29 2.31 -5.39
N ALA A 149 21.17 2.40 -4.39
CA ALA A 149 20.80 2.95 -3.09
C ALA A 149 20.73 4.47 -3.09
N ASN A 150 21.63 5.13 -3.83
CA ASN A 150 21.82 6.57 -3.78
C ASN A 150 22.44 7.14 -5.06
N GLN A 151 22.61 8.46 -5.09
CA GLN A 151 23.19 9.19 -6.22
C GLN A 151 24.60 8.71 -6.59
N ALA A 152 25.45 8.37 -5.61
CA ALA A 152 26.82 7.98 -5.88
C ALA A 152 26.90 6.67 -6.67
N GLU A 153 26.10 5.67 -6.28
CA GLU A 153 25.98 4.40 -7.00
C GLU A 153 25.41 4.59 -8.41
N MET A 154 24.40 5.45 -8.56
CA MET A 154 23.84 5.79 -9.88
C MET A 154 24.91 6.39 -10.79
N MET A 155 25.68 7.37 -10.29
CA MET A 155 26.76 7.98 -11.05
C MET A 155 27.88 6.98 -11.37
N GLN A 156 28.18 6.05 -10.47
CA GLN A 156 29.15 4.99 -10.72
C GLN A 156 28.66 4.02 -11.79
N LEU A 157 27.37 3.66 -11.79
CA LEU A 157 26.77 2.83 -12.82
C LEU A 157 26.91 3.48 -14.20
N PHE A 158 26.58 4.77 -14.32
CA PHE A 158 26.71 5.52 -15.58
C PHE A 158 28.17 5.64 -16.06
N LYS A 159 29.13 5.78 -15.13
CA LYS A 159 30.55 5.82 -15.49
C LYS A 159 31.09 4.47 -15.99
N ARG A 160 30.61 3.36 -15.42
CA ARG A 160 31.13 2.01 -15.69
C ARG A 160 30.48 1.36 -16.91
N THR A 161 29.20 1.64 -17.12
CA THR A 161 28.39 0.94 -18.11
C THR A 161 28.57 1.58 -19.48
N ARG A 162 28.91 0.77 -20.49
CA ARG A 162 29.02 1.22 -21.90
C ARG A 162 27.74 1.01 -22.70
N VAL A 163 26.81 0.23 -22.14
CA VAL A 163 25.47 0.04 -22.68
C VAL A 163 24.49 1.04 -22.04
N PRO A 164 23.36 1.32 -22.69
CA PRO A 164 22.29 2.12 -22.11
C PRO A 164 21.78 1.57 -20.78
N VAL A 165 21.20 2.46 -19.96
CA VAL A 165 20.54 2.11 -18.70
C VAL A 165 19.06 2.45 -18.81
N LEU A 166 18.17 1.47 -18.63
CA LEU A 166 16.77 1.74 -18.34
C LEU A 166 16.65 1.84 -16.81
N LEU A 167 16.30 3.01 -16.28
CA LEU A 167 16.24 3.27 -14.84
C LEU A 167 14.80 3.49 -14.40
N MET A 168 14.32 2.64 -13.49
CA MET A 168 13.02 2.80 -12.82
C MET A 168 13.17 3.50 -11.47
N PHE A 169 12.49 4.65 -11.35
CA PHE A 169 12.30 5.34 -10.09
C PHE A 169 10.96 4.91 -9.48
N TYR A 170 11.00 4.44 -8.24
CA TYR A 170 9.83 3.89 -7.55
C TYR A 170 9.76 4.31 -6.09
N ALA A 171 8.61 4.06 -5.46
CA ALA A 171 8.41 4.13 -4.03
C ALA A 171 7.88 2.79 -3.49
N PRO A 172 8.25 2.33 -2.28
CA PRO A 172 7.83 1.03 -1.77
C PRO A 172 6.30 0.88 -1.62
N TRP A 173 5.60 1.96 -1.28
CA TRP A 173 4.14 1.99 -1.11
C TRP A 173 3.35 2.06 -2.44
N CYS A 174 4.02 2.25 -3.57
CA CYS A 174 3.39 2.44 -4.87
C CYS A 174 2.85 1.12 -5.46
N GLY A 175 1.52 0.96 -5.49
CA GLY A 175 0.88 -0.24 -6.03
C GLY A 175 1.15 -0.52 -7.51
N HIS A 176 1.30 0.52 -8.34
CA HIS A 176 1.69 0.35 -9.76
C HIS A 176 3.12 -0.19 -9.90
N CYS A 177 4.02 0.29 -9.04
CA CYS A 177 5.41 -0.14 -8.98
C CYS A 177 5.49 -1.62 -8.59
N LYS A 178 4.75 -2.02 -7.54
CA LYS A 178 4.65 -3.42 -7.10
C LYS A 178 4.23 -4.37 -8.22
N ARG A 179 3.25 -3.98 -9.05
CA ARG A 179 2.80 -4.77 -10.20
C ARG A 179 3.83 -4.84 -11.33
N LEU A 180 4.62 -3.79 -11.53
CA LEU A 180 5.62 -3.71 -12.59
C LEU A 180 6.93 -4.43 -12.24
N LYS A 181 7.33 -4.47 -10.95
CA LYS A 181 8.54 -5.16 -10.46
C LYS A 181 8.80 -6.53 -11.13
N PRO A 182 7.86 -7.50 -11.16
CA PRO A 182 8.11 -8.82 -11.76
C PRO A 182 8.34 -8.76 -13.27
N GLU A 183 7.56 -7.96 -14.00
CA GLU A 183 7.72 -7.76 -15.46
C GLU A 183 9.06 -7.11 -15.78
N TYR A 184 9.46 -6.12 -14.97
CA TYR A 184 10.71 -5.39 -15.11
C TYR A 184 11.93 -6.29 -14.86
N ALA A 185 11.90 -7.10 -13.79
CA ALA A 185 12.97 -8.05 -13.51
C ALA A 185 13.07 -9.17 -14.56
N SER A 186 11.93 -9.63 -15.08
CA SER A 186 11.89 -10.61 -16.18
C SER A 186 12.48 -10.04 -17.47
N ALA A 187 12.24 -8.75 -17.77
CA ALA A 187 12.88 -8.07 -18.89
C ALA A 187 14.38 -7.91 -18.67
N ALA A 188 14.79 -7.59 -17.43
CA ALA A 188 16.21 -7.44 -17.05
C ALA A 188 16.99 -8.73 -17.22
N ALA A 189 16.36 -9.88 -16.99
CA ALA A 189 16.96 -11.20 -17.17
C ALA A 189 17.23 -11.56 -18.65
N GLU A 190 16.47 -10.99 -19.58
CA GLU A 190 16.52 -11.36 -21.01
C GLU A 190 17.35 -10.40 -21.86
N THR A 191 17.36 -9.11 -21.51
CA THR A 191 18.13 -8.12 -22.26
C THR A 191 19.63 -8.23 -21.97
N LYS A 192 20.45 -8.13 -23.03
CA LYS A 192 21.92 -8.16 -22.92
C LYS A 192 22.56 -6.80 -23.22
N ASP A 193 21.84 -5.96 -23.97
CA ASP A 193 22.37 -4.71 -24.51
C ASP A 193 21.88 -3.47 -23.73
N THR A 194 21.25 -3.66 -22.57
CA THR A 194 20.77 -2.58 -21.70
C THR A 194 20.79 -3.05 -20.26
N VAL A 195 21.28 -2.22 -19.34
CA VAL A 195 21.16 -2.49 -17.91
C VAL A 195 19.81 -1.98 -17.43
N LEU A 196 19.02 -2.84 -16.80
CA LEU A 196 17.84 -2.42 -16.06
C LEU A 196 18.23 -2.13 -14.62
N ALA A 197 18.03 -0.90 -14.21
CA ALA A 197 18.35 -0.42 -12.87
C ALA A 197 17.11 0.13 -12.19
N ALA A 198 17.13 0.14 -10.86
CA ALA A 198 16.02 0.65 -10.07
C ALA A 198 16.50 1.42 -8.86
N MET A 199 15.77 2.48 -8.50
CA MET A 199 16.07 3.28 -7.33
C MET A 199 14.80 3.65 -6.57
N ASP A 200 14.84 3.41 -5.26
CA ASP A 200 13.85 3.88 -4.31
C ASP A 200 14.07 5.38 -4.07
N VAL A 201 13.18 6.18 -4.63
CA VAL A 201 13.20 7.64 -4.50
C VAL A 201 12.22 8.14 -3.46
N ASP A 202 11.57 7.29 -2.67
CA ASP A 202 10.75 7.75 -1.54
C ASP A 202 11.64 8.29 -0.40
N ARG A 203 12.86 7.77 -0.31
CA ARG A 203 13.84 8.14 0.72
C ARG A 203 14.25 9.60 0.64
N GLU A 204 14.46 10.22 1.79
CA GLU A 204 14.88 11.62 1.89
C GLU A 204 16.26 11.86 1.27
N GLU A 205 17.20 10.93 1.45
CA GLU A 205 18.54 10.99 0.84
C GLU A 205 18.52 11.06 -0.69
N ASN A 206 17.43 10.61 -1.33
CA ASN A 206 17.24 10.63 -2.78
C ASN A 206 16.36 11.80 -3.27
N ALA A 207 16.01 12.76 -2.39
CA ALA A 207 15.17 13.91 -2.73
C ALA A 207 15.73 14.76 -3.87
N GLY A 208 17.05 14.98 -3.89
CA GLY A 208 17.72 15.72 -4.97
C GLY A 208 17.57 15.03 -6.33
N ILE A 209 17.48 13.70 -6.36
CA ILE A 209 17.31 12.95 -7.61
C ILE A 209 15.89 13.10 -8.16
N ARG A 210 14.87 13.14 -7.28
CA ARG A 210 13.49 13.45 -7.69
C ARG A 210 13.40 14.78 -8.43
N GLN A 211 14.08 15.80 -7.92
CA GLN A 211 14.13 17.13 -8.54
C GLN A 211 14.92 17.11 -9.85
N ALA A 212 16.11 16.51 -9.86
CA ALA A 212 16.99 16.48 -11.03
C ALA A 212 16.37 15.77 -12.25
N PHE A 213 15.58 14.72 -12.02
CA PHE A 213 14.89 13.98 -13.08
C PHE A 213 13.42 14.37 -13.27
N ASN A 214 12.95 15.42 -12.56
CA ASN A 214 11.56 15.90 -12.61
C ASN A 214 10.52 14.78 -12.39
N ILE A 215 10.72 13.97 -11.35
CA ILE A 215 9.88 12.82 -11.03
C ILE A 215 8.60 13.31 -10.34
N THR A 216 7.48 13.27 -11.05
CA THR A 216 6.17 13.74 -10.58
C THR A 216 5.18 12.61 -10.27
N GLY A 217 5.56 11.36 -10.52
CA GLY A 217 4.75 10.18 -10.27
C GLY A 217 5.55 8.88 -10.29
N TYR A 218 4.93 7.80 -9.79
CA TYR A 218 5.57 6.49 -9.69
C TYR A 218 4.72 5.39 -10.35
N PRO A 219 5.35 4.42 -11.06
CA PRO A 219 6.76 4.41 -11.43
C PRO A 219 7.07 5.44 -12.53
N THR A 220 8.24 6.06 -12.48
CA THR A 220 8.80 6.82 -13.61
C THR A 220 9.98 6.04 -14.15
N ILE A 221 10.01 5.78 -15.46
CA ILE A 221 11.10 5.04 -16.09
C ILE A 221 11.77 5.94 -17.13
N ILE A 222 13.09 6.01 -17.08
CA ILE A 222 13.92 6.82 -17.98
C ILE A 222 15.00 5.93 -18.56
N TYR A 223 15.11 5.92 -19.88
CA TYR A 223 16.19 5.30 -20.61
C TYR A 223 17.31 6.31 -20.83
N ILE A 224 18.55 5.91 -20.52
CA ILE A 224 19.71 6.79 -20.51
C ILE A 224 20.77 6.16 -21.40
N LYS A 225 21.12 6.86 -22.48
CA LYS A 225 22.23 6.51 -23.36
C LYS A 225 23.16 7.72 -23.47
N GLY A 226 24.31 7.67 -22.80
CA GLY A 226 25.18 8.84 -22.67
C GLY A 226 24.56 9.90 -21.76
N ASN A 227 24.46 11.15 -22.23
CA ASN A 227 23.89 12.28 -21.48
C ASN A 227 22.42 12.58 -21.82
N GLU A 228 21.76 11.76 -22.63
CA GLU A 228 20.39 12.01 -23.08
C GLU A 228 19.38 11.09 -22.36
N PRO A 229 18.57 11.63 -21.44
CA PRO A 229 17.46 10.89 -20.84
C PRO A 229 16.25 10.89 -21.78
N ILE A 230 15.77 9.69 -22.12
CA ILE A 230 14.57 9.44 -22.91
C ILE A 230 13.51 8.84 -21.98
N PRO A 231 12.36 9.51 -21.73
CA PRO A 231 11.29 8.92 -20.95
C PRO A 231 10.79 7.63 -21.59
N TYR A 232 10.50 6.60 -20.79
CA TYR A 232 9.99 5.34 -21.28
C TYR A 232 8.53 5.48 -21.76
N GLY A 233 8.25 5.02 -22.98
CA GLY A 233 6.92 5.10 -23.60
C GLY A 233 6.28 3.75 -23.95
N GLY A 234 6.89 2.63 -23.54
CA GLY A 234 6.38 1.28 -23.81
C GLY A 234 5.29 0.83 -22.82
N THR A 235 4.76 -0.38 -23.01
CA THR A 235 3.80 -0.99 -22.08
C THR A 235 4.49 -1.62 -20.88
N PHE A 236 3.83 -1.63 -19.72
CA PHE A 236 4.34 -2.19 -18.47
C PHE A 236 4.28 -3.74 -18.38
N THR A 237 4.69 -4.40 -19.47
CA THR A 237 4.83 -5.86 -19.58
C THR A 237 6.25 -6.18 -20.03
N LYS A 238 6.75 -7.39 -19.73
CA LYS A 238 8.07 -7.86 -20.16
C LYS A 238 8.28 -7.64 -21.66
N ASP A 239 7.36 -8.12 -22.48
CA ASP A 239 7.44 -8.01 -23.95
C ASP A 239 7.36 -6.54 -24.40
N GLY A 240 6.58 -5.71 -23.71
CA GLY A 240 6.49 -4.27 -23.96
C GLY A 240 7.81 -3.55 -23.72
N ILE A 241 8.48 -3.88 -22.62
CA ILE A 241 9.81 -3.37 -22.28
C ILE A 241 10.83 -3.80 -23.33
N LEU A 242 10.91 -5.11 -23.63
CA LEU A 242 11.85 -5.65 -24.60
C LEU A 242 11.62 -5.11 -26.02
N SER A 243 10.35 -4.98 -26.44
CA SER A 243 10.00 -4.42 -27.75
C SER A 243 10.40 -2.94 -27.85
N TRP A 244 10.13 -2.15 -26.80
CA TRP A 244 10.50 -0.73 -26.79
C TRP A 244 12.01 -0.52 -26.77
N LEU A 245 12.77 -1.36 -26.06
CA LEU A 245 14.24 -1.30 -26.02
C LEU A 245 14.90 -1.51 -27.39
N LYS A 246 14.23 -2.17 -28.35
CA LYS A 246 14.73 -2.31 -29.74
C LYS A 246 14.77 -0.98 -30.49
N ASN A 247 13.87 -0.05 -30.16
CA ASN A 247 13.83 1.29 -30.76
C ASN A 247 13.38 2.34 -29.74
N PRO A 248 14.28 2.73 -28.80
CA PRO A 248 13.97 3.68 -27.74
C PRO A 248 13.67 5.05 -28.33
N THR A 249 12.40 5.44 -28.28
CA THR A 249 11.93 6.74 -28.74
C THR A 249 11.21 7.42 -27.58
N PRO A 250 11.35 8.75 -27.42
CA PRO A 250 10.55 9.49 -26.45
C PRO A 250 9.08 9.14 -26.65
N PRO A 251 8.26 9.11 -25.59
CA PRO A 251 6.83 8.92 -25.74
C PRO A 251 6.38 9.96 -26.76
N LYS A 252 5.64 9.52 -27.78
CA LYS A 252 5.08 10.45 -28.75
C LYS A 252 4.43 11.55 -27.93
N ALA A 253 4.95 12.78 -28.04
CA ALA A 253 4.32 13.92 -27.40
C ALA A 253 2.84 13.78 -27.73
N PRO A 254 1.92 13.84 -26.75
CA PRO A 254 0.52 13.69 -27.03
C PRO A 254 0.25 14.57 -28.23
N GLU A 255 -0.12 13.95 -29.36
CA GLU A 255 -0.44 14.71 -30.56
C GLU A 255 -1.36 15.82 -30.08
N PRO A 256 -1.05 17.09 -30.38
CA PRO A 256 -1.92 18.18 -29.97
C PRO A 256 -3.32 17.73 -30.36
N GLU A 257 -4.12 17.45 -29.34
CA GLU A 257 -5.40 16.81 -29.54
C GLU A 257 -6.12 17.73 -30.51
N LYS A 258 -6.57 17.18 -31.65
CA LYS A 258 -7.42 17.96 -32.56
C LYS A 258 -8.49 18.61 -31.69
N ASP A 259 -8.71 19.91 -31.89
CA ASP A 259 -9.62 20.64 -31.03
C ASP A 259 -10.93 19.86 -30.98
N TRP A 260 -11.30 19.38 -29.79
CA TRP A 260 -12.48 18.52 -29.64
C TRP A 260 -13.73 19.23 -30.17
N ALA A 261 -13.71 20.57 -30.19
CA ALA A 261 -14.73 21.39 -30.81
C ALA A 261 -14.92 21.15 -32.32
N GLU A 262 -13.88 20.76 -33.05
CA GLU A 262 -13.95 20.43 -34.48
C GLU A 262 -14.55 19.03 -34.71
N GLU A 263 -14.30 18.10 -33.79
CA GLU A 263 -14.77 16.71 -33.90
C GLU A 263 -16.16 16.48 -33.32
N ALA A 264 -16.68 17.42 -32.53
CA ALA A 264 -17.93 17.31 -31.80
C ALA A 264 -18.91 18.44 -32.15
N PRO A 265 -19.40 18.54 -33.40
CA PRO A 265 -20.24 19.66 -33.84
C PRO A 265 -21.57 19.78 -33.08
N ASP A 266 -22.07 18.67 -32.53
CA ASP A 266 -23.31 18.64 -31.75
C ASP A 266 -23.10 18.88 -30.25
N VAL A 267 -21.85 18.98 -29.79
CA VAL A 267 -21.51 19.37 -28.41
C VAL A 267 -21.19 20.87 -28.37
N LYS A 268 -21.83 21.62 -27.47
CA LYS A 268 -21.56 23.06 -27.34
C LYS A 268 -20.37 23.32 -26.42
N PHE A 269 -19.30 23.90 -26.97
CA PHE A 269 -18.13 24.30 -26.20
C PHE A 269 -18.35 25.66 -25.53
N LEU A 270 -18.21 25.65 -24.21
CA LEU A 270 -18.42 26.80 -23.35
C LEU A 270 -17.08 27.31 -22.80
N THR A 271 -17.08 28.60 -22.52
CA THR A 271 -15.96 29.42 -22.07
C THR A 271 -16.43 30.28 -20.90
N ASP A 272 -15.50 30.90 -20.18
CA ASP A 272 -15.83 31.82 -19.08
C ASP A 272 -16.76 32.98 -19.49
N ASN A 273 -16.80 33.34 -20.78
CA ASN A 273 -17.58 34.49 -21.26
C ASN A 273 -18.96 34.13 -21.82
N ASN A 274 -19.16 32.88 -22.27
CA ASN A 274 -20.41 32.47 -22.93
C ASN A 274 -21.19 31.40 -22.17
N PHE A 275 -20.69 30.93 -21.01
CA PHE A 275 -21.34 29.87 -20.24
C PHE A 275 -22.77 30.25 -19.86
N VAL A 276 -22.95 31.37 -19.15
CA VAL A 276 -24.26 31.82 -18.66
C VAL A 276 -25.23 32.09 -19.81
N THR A 277 -24.77 32.80 -20.84
CA THR A 277 -25.62 33.18 -21.98
C THR A 277 -26.02 31.98 -22.83
N SER A 278 -25.15 30.97 -22.97
CA SER A 278 -25.48 29.74 -23.70
C SER A 278 -26.49 28.88 -22.96
N LEU A 279 -26.39 28.79 -21.62
CA LEU A 279 -27.34 28.01 -20.82
C LEU A 279 -28.69 28.71 -20.64
N ALA A 280 -28.73 30.05 -20.64
CA ALA A 280 -29.97 30.82 -20.49
C ALA A 280 -31.01 30.53 -21.59
N GLN A 281 -30.58 30.04 -22.75
CA GLN A 281 -31.44 29.68 -23.87
C GLN A 281 -31.95 28.23 -23.82
N GLN A 282 -31.56 27.47 -22.80
CA GLN A 282 -31.80 26.03 -22.72
C GLN A 282 -32.60 25.70 -21.47
N SER A 283 -33.71 24.98 -21.65
CA SER A 283 -34.50 24.47 -20.53
C SER A 283 -33.78 23.34 -19.78
N SER A 284 -32.91 22.62 -20.48
CA SER A 284 -32.17 21.46 -19.97
C SER A 284 -30.77 21.43 -20.59
N ALA A 285 -29.73 21.31 -19.77
CA ALA A 285 -28.37 21.20 -20.25
C ALA A 285 -27.52 20.30 -19.35
N LEU A 286 -26.68 19.49 -19.97
CA LEU A 286 -25.68 18.69 -19.28
C LEU A 286 -24.31 19.21 -19.71
N VAL A 287 -23.46 19.54 -18.74
CA VAL A 287 -22.17 20.20 -18.99
C VAL A 287 -21.03 19.33 -18.47
N MET A 288 -20.15 18.88 -19.37
CA MET A 288 -18.94 18.12 -19.05
C MET A 288 -17.76 19.06 -18.84
N PHE A 289 -17.22 19.09 -17.63
CA PHE A 289 -15.94 19.71 -17.31
C PHE A 289 -14.83 18.70 -17.49
N TYR A 290 -13.89 19.00 -18.40
CA TYR A 290 -12.83 18.08 -18.79
C TYR A 290 -11.44 18.75 -18.77
N ALA A 291 -10.42 17.91 -18.88
CA ALA A 291 -9.05 18.32 -19.13
C ALA A 291 -8.48 17.52 -20.32
N PRO A 292 -7.78 18.15 -21.28
CA PRO A 292 -7.27 17.45 -22.49
C PRO A 292 -6.33 16.28 -22.18
N TRP A 293 -5.58 16.36 -21.07
CA TRP A 293 -4.65 15.30 -20.65
C TRP A 293 -5.33 14.17 -19.85
N CYS A 294 -6.61 14.31 -19.49
CA CYS A 294 -7.28 13.33 -18.63
C CYS A 294 -7.73 12.10 -19.43
N GLY A 295 -7.18 10.92 -19.11
CA GLY A 295 -7.56 9.66 -19.76
C GLY A 295 -9.05 9.29 -19.60
N HIS A 296 -9.65 9.56 -18.44
CA HIS A 296 -11.09 9.33 -18.23
C HIS A 296 -11.97 10.24 -19.10
N CYS A 297 -11.52 11.49 -19.34
CA CYS A 297 -12.21 12.38 -20.27
C CYS A 297 -12.13 11.84 -21.69
N LYS A 298 -10.93 11.45 -22.14
CA LYS A 298 -10.72 10.86 -23.46
C LYS A 298 -11.59 9.63 -23.69
N ALA A 299 -11.75 8.79 -22.68
CA ALA A 299 -12.62 7.62 -22.74
C ALA A 299 -14.12 7.97 -22.82
N MET A 300 -14.55 9.07 -22.19
CA MET A 300 -15.96 9.50 -22.17
C MET A 300 -16.37 10.31 -23.41
N LYS A 301 -15.45 11.05 -24.03
CA LYS A 301 -15.73 11.93 -25.18
C LYS A 301 -16.55 11.26 -26.30
N PRO A 302 -16.23 10.03 -26.78
CA PRO A 302 -16.99 9.39 -27.86
C PRO A 302 -18.46 9.14 -27.48
N ALA A 303 -18.72 8.63 -26.27
CA ALA A 303 -20.07 8.39 -25.78
C ALA A 303 -20.86 9.70 -25.60
N TYR A 304 -20.19 10.76 -25.13
CA TYR A 304 -20.79 12.08 -24.96
C TYR A 304 -21.16 12.74 -26.31
N GLN A 305 -20.29 12.59 -27.32
CA GLN A 305 -20.54 13.04 -28.69
C GLN A 305 -21.72 12.28 -29.32
N ALA A 306 -21.71 10.95 -29.24
CA ALA A 306 -22.77 10.11 -29.77
C ALA A 306 -24.12 10.43 -29.11
N ALA A 307 -24.14 10.66 -27.80
CA ALA A 307 -25.34 11.10 -27.09
C ALA A 307 -25.85 12.46 -27.61
N ALA A 308 -24.97 13.43 -27.84
CA ALA A 308 -25.36 14.75 -28.37
C ALA A 308 -26.02 14.62 -29.75
N GLN A 309 -25.40 13.81 -30.62
CA GLN A 309 -25.92 13.51 -31.95
C GLN A 309 -27.28 12.81 -31.87
N GLN A 310 -27.42 11.83 -30.98
CA GLN A 310 -28.66 11.07 -30.81
C GLN A 310 -29.81 11.94 -30.26
N LEU A 311 -29.55 12.86 -29.32
CA LEU A 311 -30.54 13.80 -28.82
C LEU A 311 -31.08 14.70 -29.94
N LYS A 312 -30.17 15.21 -30.78
CA LYS A 312 -30.54 16.02 -31.95
C LYS A 312 -31.36 15.22 -32.97
N GLN A 313 -30.96 13.98 -33.28
CA GLN A 313 -31.68 13.11 -34.22
C GLN A 313 -33.08 12.74 -33.73
N LEU A 314 -33.24 12.51 -32.42
CA LEU A 314 -34.52 12.16 -31.81
C LEU A 314 -35.38 13.38 -31.47
N GLY A 315 -34.88 14.60 -31.68
CA GLY A 315 -35.59 15.84 -31.34
C GLY A 315 -35.83 16.01 -29.83
N ILE A 316 -34.98 15.41 -28.99
CA ILE A 316 -35.08 15.51 -27.53
C ILE A 316 -34.55 16.89 -27.11
N PRO A 317 -35.33 17.70 -26.39
CA PRO A 317 -34.92 19.04 -25.98
C PRO A 317 -33.80 18.96 -24.94
N GLY A 318 -32.69 19.65 -25.21
CA GLY A 318 -31.62 19.84 -24.25
C GLY A 318 -30.25 19.97 -24.90
N LEU A 319 -29.30 20.53 -24.16
CA LEU A 319 -27.96 20.84 -24.63
C LEU A 319 -26.92 19.93 -23.97
N LEU A 320 -26.13 19.19 -24.75
CA LEU A 320 -24.86 18.67 -24.26
C LEU A 320 -23.76 19.71 -24.53
N ALA A 321 -23.12 20.15 -23.46
CA ALA A 321 -22.06 21.13 -23.51
C ALA A 321 -20.78 20.64 -22.82
N ALA A 322 -19.66 21.30 -23.12
CA ALA A 322 -18.36 20.98 -22.60
C ALA A 322 -17.55 22.23 -22.22
N VAL A 323 -16.78 22.15 -21.15
CA VAL A 323 -15.85 23.20 -20.68
C VAL A 323 -14.47 22.58 -20.48
N ASP A 324 -13.46 23.12 -21.16
CA ASP A 324 -12.06 22.84 -20.83
C ASP A 324 -11.72 23.58 -19.53
N ALA A 325 -11.76 22.86 -18.42
CA ALA A 325 -11.50 23.41 -17.09
C ALA A 325 -10.02 23.76 -16.86
N THR A 326 -9.11 23.33 -17.75
CA THR A 326 -7.70 23.74 -17.69
C THR A 326 -7.49 25.16 -18.21
N LYS A 327 -8.36 25.59 -19.15
CA LYS A 327 -8.37 26.91 -19.78
C LYS A 327 -9.35 27.88 -19.13
N TYR A 328 -10.58 27.42 -18.83
CA TYR A 328 -11.69 28.22 -18.32
C TYR A 328 -11.89 27.99 -16.82
N ARG A 329 -10.88 28.43 -16.05
CA ARG A 329 -10.78 28.12 -14.61
C ARG A 329 -11.85 28.81 -13.78
N LYS A 330 -12.27 30.02 -14.14
CA LYS A 330 -13.29 30.77 -13.37
C LYS A 330 -14.59 29.99 -13.30
N THR A 331 -15.03 29.44 -14.44
CA THR A 331 -16.23 28.62 -14.50
C THR A 331 -16.06 27.30 -13.74
N ALA A 332 -14.91 26.64 -13.89
CA ALA A 332 -14.64 25.39 -13.16
C ALA A 332 -14.63 25.59 -11.62
N GLU A 333 -14.02 26.68 -11.15
CA GLU A 333 -13.98 27.06 -9.73
C GLU A 333 -15.37 27.40 -9.20
N GLN A 334 -16.18 28.17 -9.95
CA GLN A 334 -17.55 28.50 -9.60
C GLN A 334 -18.40 27.27 -9.28
N PHE A 335 -18.22 26.19 -10.05
CA PHE A 335 -18.95 24.93 -9.87
C PHE A 335 -18.19 23.88 -9.06
N LYS A 336 -17.11 24.28 -8.37
CA LYS A 336 -16.32 23.44 -7.47
C LYS A 336 -15.84 22.14 -8.14
N VAL A 337 -15.35 22.23 -9.37
CA VAL A 337 -14.83 21.07 -10.10
C VAL A 337 -13.48 20.65 -9.49
N THR A 338 -13.45 19.49 -8.83
CA THR A 338 -12.25 18.96 -8.16
C THR A 338 -11.65 17.74 -8.88
N GLY A 339 -12.33 17.22 -9.89
CA GLY A 339 -11.90 16.04 -10.64
C GLY A 339 -12.48 15.99 -12.06
N PHE A 340 -11.89 15.15 -12.90
CA PHE A 340 -12.25 15.05 -14.32
C PHE A 340 -12.53 13.60 -14.76
N PRO A 341 -13.54 13.39 -15.63
CA PRO A 341 -14.57 14.35 -16.00
C PRO A 341 -15.55 14.57 -14.85
N SER A 342 -16.04 15.80 -14.70
CA SER A 342 -17.21 16.12 -13.86
C SER A 342 -18.35 16.53 -14.78
N VAL A 343 -19.51 15.91 -14.65
CA VAL A 343 -20.67 16.25 -15.48
C VAL A 343 -21.76 16.81 -14.58
N LYS A 344 -22.27 18.00 -14.93
CA LYS A 344 -23.20 18.75 -14.09
C LYS A 344 -24.47 19.05 -14.88
N TYR A 345 -25.62 18.84 -14.25
CA TYR A 345 -26.91 19.12 -14.83
C TYR A 345 -27.40 20.52 -14.48
N PHE A 346 -27.92 21.21 -15.50
CA PHE A 346 -28.49 22.55 -15.41
C PHE A 346 -29.90 22.54 -15.98
N GLN A 347 -30.81 23.19 -15.26
CA GLN A 347 -32.19 23.39 -15.70
C GLN A 347 -32.47 24.89 -15.67
N ASN A 348 -32.88 25.46 -16.80
CA ASN A 348 -33.08 26.91 -16.95
C ASN A 348 -31.86 27.74 -16.48
N ALA A 349 -30.65 27.33 -16.89
CA ALA A 349 -29.36 27.90 -16.47
C ALA A 349 -29.00 27.80 -14.99
N GLU A 350 -29.83 27.18 -14.16
CA GLU A 350 -29.51 26.91 -12.75
C GLU A 350 -28.87 25.53 -12.61
N TYR A 351 -27.74 25.46 -11.90
CA TYR A 351 -27.16 24.19 -11.49
C TYR A 351 -28.12 23.44 -10.56
N LYS A 352 -28.35 22.16 -10.83
CA LYS A 352 -29.20 21.29 -9.99
C LYS A 352 -28.37 20.24 -9.25
N PHE A 353 -27.69 19.35 -9.96
CA PHE A 353 -26.93 18.25 -9.37
C PHE A 353 -25.85 17.71 -10.32
N ASP A 354 -24.99 16.84 -9.78
CA ASP A 354 -23.96 16.13 -10.54
C ASP A 354 -24.52 14.87 -11.19
N PHE A 355 -24.12 14.64 -12.44
CA PHE A 355 -24.48 13.47 -13.22
C PHE A 355 -23.28 12.53 -13.31
N ASN A 356 -23.46 11.27 -12.92
CA ASN A 356 -22.34 10.34 -12.72
C ASN A 356 -22.24 9.23 -13.77
N GLU A 357 -23.21 9.13 -14.68
CA GLU A 357 -23.17 8.13 -15.75
C GLU A 357 -22.29 8.62 -16.92
N ARG A 358 -21.62 7.67 -17.59
CA ARG A 358 -20.70 7.97 -18.69
C ARG A 358 -21.06 7.31 -20.02
N ALA A 359 -22.00 6.37 -20.00
CA ALA A 359 -22.44 5.64 -21.18
C ALA A 359 -23.44 6.48 -21.99
N GLU A 360 -23.40 6.33 -23.32
CA GLU A 360 -24.24 7.06 -24.27
C GLU A 360 -25.73 6.89 -23.96
N ASP A 361 -26.17 5.64 -23.82
CA ASP A 361 -27.56 5.27 -23.55
C ASP A 361 -28.07 5.92 -22.25
N LYS A 362 -27.22 5.99 -21.22
CA LYS A 362 -27.55 6.61 -19.93
C LYS A 362 -27.65 8.12 -20.01
N ILE A 363 -26.78 8.78 -20.79
CA ILE A 363 -26.89 10.22 -21.04
C ILE A 363 -28.19 10.53 -21.77
N VAL A 364 -28.53 9.75 -22.80
CA VAL A 364 -29.74 9.97 -23.61
C VAL A 364 -31.01 9.65 -22.82
N GLU A 365 -31.02 8.56 -22.05
CA GLU A 365 -32.11 8.21 -21.13
C GLU A 365 -32.36 9.34 -20.13
N PHE A 366 -31.31 9.86 -19.50
CA PHE A 366 -31.41 10.97 -18.56
C PHE A 366 -31.95 12.25 -19.21
N MET A 367 -31.44 12.62 -20.39
CA MET A 367 -31.86 13.87 -21.06
C MET A 367 -33.31 13.84 -21.57
N LYS A 368 -33.92 12.66 -21.73
CA LYS A 368 -35.37 12.52 -22.04
C LYS A 368 -36.26 12.94 -20.88
N ASP A 369 -35.85 12.62 -19.66
CA ASP A 369 -36.61 12.89 -18.43
C ASP A 369 -35.65 13.23 -17.29
N PRO A 370 -35.07 14.45 -17.29
CA PRO A 370 -34.05 14.82 -16.32
C PRO A 370 -34.64 14.91 -14.93
N LYS A 371 -34.36 13.89 -14.14
CA LYS A 371 -34.73 13.83 -12.73
C LYS A 371 -33.45 13.72 -11.94
N GLU A 372 -33.40 14.43 -10.82
CA GLU A 372 -32.37 14.15 -9.83
C GLU A 372 -32.45 12.65 -9.55
N PRO A 373 -31.38 11.88 -9.81
CA PRO A 373 -31.40 10.48 -9.45
C PRO A 373 -31.79 10.43 -7.97
N PRO A 374 -32.74 9.56 -7.59
CA PRO A 374 -33.15 9.49 -6.20
C PRO A 374 -31.87 9.37 -5.37
N PRO A 375 -31.77 10.10 -4.24
CA PRO A 375 -30.63 9.96 -3.35
C PRO A 375 -30.41 8.46 -3.20
N PRO A 376 -29.15 7.98 -3.39
CA PRO A 376 -28.88 6.56 -3.45
C PRO A 376 -29.64 5.92 -2.30
N PRO A 377 -30.50 4.90 -2.57
CA PRO A 377 -31.36 4.33 -1.56
C PRO A 377 -30.49 4.09 -0.34
N VAL A 378 -30.91 4.60 0.82
CA VAL A 378 -30.14 4.50 2.06
C VAL A 378 -29.72 3.04 2.15
N GLU A 379 -28.45 2.78 1.83
CA GLU A 379 -27.98 1.41 1.71
C GLU A 379 -28.12 0.86 3.10
N VAL A 380 -29.05 -0.09 3.26
CA VAL A 380 -29.22 -0.80 4.52
C VAL A 380 -27.81 -1.28 4.90
N PRO A 381 -27.29 -0.88 6.07
CA PRO A 381 -25.96 -1.29 6.48
C PRO A 381 -25.84 -2.79 6.27
N TRP A 382 -24.75 -3.26 5.66
CA TRP A 382 -24.61 -4.69 5.34
C TRP A 382 -24.84 -5.57 6.58
N SER A 383 -24.55 -5.05 7.78
CA SER A 383 -24.84 -5.69 9.07
C SER A 383 -26.32 -5.95 9.38
N GLU A 384 -27.23 -5.25 8.72
CA GLU A 384 -28.68 -5.38 8.87
C GLU A 384 -29.29 -6.27 7.76
N GLU A 385 -28.50 -6.64 6.74
CA GLU A 385 -28.95 -7.57 5.71
C GLU A 385 -28.84 -9.03 6.21
N PRO A 386 -29.89 -9.85 6.07
CA PRO A 386 -29.84 -11.25 6.47
C PRO A 386 -28.76 -12.02 5.69
N SER A 387 -27.74 -12.49 6.40
CA SER A 387 -26.67 -13.30 5.82
C SER A 387 -25.92 -14.14 6.86
N GLU A 388 -25.15 -15.12 6.39
CA GLU A 388 -24.22 -15.89 7.21
C GLU A 388 -22.87 -15.17 7.43
N VAL A 389 -22.76 -13.90 7.01
CA VAL A 389 -21.57 -13.08 7.27
C VAL A 389 -21.68 -12.49 8.66
N HIS A 390 -20.67 -12.74 9.48
CA HIS A 390 -20.64 -12.22 10.83
C HIS A 390 -20.10 -10.79 10.87
N HIS A 391 -20.95 -9.83 11.22
CA HIS A 391 -20.54 -8.44 11.36
C HIS A 391 -19.87 -8.21 12.72
N LEU A 392 -18.58 -7.90 12.68
CA LEU A 392 -17.75 -7.72 13.87
C LEU A 392 -17.48 -6.24 14.11
N ALA A 393 -17.36 -5.89 15.38
CA ALA A 393 -16.99 -4.58 15.88
C ALA A 393 -15.88 -4.71 16.91
N HIS A 394 -15.25 -3.59 17.28
CA HIS A 394 -14.15 -3.55 18.26
C HIS A 394 -14.39 -4.43 19.50
N GLY A 395 -15.60 -4.37 20.08
CA GLY A 395 -15.96 -5.10 21.30
C GLY A 395 -16.15 -6.62 21.16
N ASN A 396 -16.40 -7.15 19.95
CA ASN A 396 -16.66 -8.59 19.76
C ASN A 396 -15.65 -9.29 18.84
N PHE A 397 -14.78 -8.53 18.16
CA PHE A 397 -13.86 -9.02 17.14
C PHE A 397 -12.97 -10.16 17.66
N ALA A 398 -12.20 -9.91 18.72
CA ALA A 398 -11.24 -10.87 19.24
C ALA A 398 -11.91 -12.15 19.78
N ASP A 399 -13.05 -12.03 20.44
CA ASP A 399 -13.73 -13.17 21.06
C ASP A 399 -14.48 -14.02 20.05
N PHE A 400 -15.00 -13.43 18.97
CA PHE A 400 -15.55 -14.18 17.86
C PHE A 400 -14.48 -15.03 17.18
N LEU A 401 -13.35 -14.42 16.84
CA LEU A 401 -12.29 -15.11 16.09
C LEU A 401 -11.68 -16.29 16.86
N LYS A 402 -11.63 -16.25 18.19
CA LYS A 402 -11.17 -17.38 19.03
C LYS A 402 -12.07 -18.62 18.94
N LYS A 403 -13.37 -18.44 18.64
CA LYS A 403 -14.37 -19.52 18.61
C LYS A 403 -14.35 -20.30 17.29
N LYS A 404 -13.77 -19.73 16.23
CA LYS A 404 -13.74 -20.30 14.88
C LYS A 404 -12.34 -20.79 14.53
N ARG A 405 -12.23 -21.97 13.91
CA ARG A 405 -10.93 -22.53 13.48
C ARG A 405 -10.30 -21.67 12.40
N ARG A 406 -11.10 -21.24 11.43
CA ARG A 406 -10.70 -20.35 10.33
C ARG A 406 -11.73 -19.25 10.17
N THR A 407 -11.29 -18.01 10.06
CA THR A 407 -12.17 -16.89 9.71
C THR A 407 -11.52 -16.02 8.65
N LEU A 408 -12.21 -15.75 7.55
CA LEU A 408 -11.85 -14.65 6.66
C LEU A 408 -12.63 -13.41 7.08
N VAL A 409 -11.93 -12.32 7.38
CA VAL A 409 -12.52 -11.04 7.74
C VAL A 409 -12.31 -10.06 6.59
N MET A 410 -13.40 -9.51 6.04
CA MET A 410 -13.37 -8.41 5.10
C MET A 410 -13.47 -7.06 5.84
N PHE A 411 -12.40 -6.27 5.77
CA PHE A 411 -12.38 -4.88 6.22
C PHE A 411 -12.80 -4.00 5.05
N TYR A 412 -13.90 -3.26 5.21
CA TYR A 412 -14.54 -2.54 4.13
C TYR A 412 -14.97 -1.13 4.52
N ALA A 413 -15.31 -0.33 3.50
CA ALA A 413 -16.04 0.91 3.65
C ALA A 413 -17.30 0.85 2.77
N PRO A 414 -18.48 1.29 3.25
CA PRO A 414 -19.73 1.21 2.50
C PRO A 414 -19.67 1.91 1.14
N TRP A 415 -18.97 3.04 1.05
CA TRP A 415 -18.80 3.82 -0.18
C TRP A 415 -17.78 3.21 -1.17
N CYS A 416 -17.05 2.17 -0.81
CA CYS A 416 -16.01 1.60 -1.66
C CYS A 416 -16.62 0.69 -2.74
N GLY A 417 -16.51 1.10 -4.01
CA GLY A 417 -17.02 0.31 -5.15
C GLY A 417 -16.40 -1.10 -5.25
N HIS A 418 -15.16 -1.30 -4.80
CA HIS A 418 -14.54 -2.63 -4.75
C HIS A 418 -15.17 -3.53 -3.68
N CYS A 419 -15.58 -2.95 -2.55
CA CYS A 419 -16.32 -3.65 -1.49
C CYS A 419 -17.71 -4.02 -1.98
N LYS A 420 -18.41 -3.08 -2.63
CA LYS A 420 -19.76 -3.32 -3.18
C LYS A 420 -19.78 -4.50 -4.15
N ARG A 421 -18.74 -4.64 -5.00
CA ARG A 421 -18.62 -5.79 -5.91
C ARG A 421 -18.28 -7.11 -5.21
N ALA A 422 -17.47 -7.07 -4.15
CA ALA A 422 -17.06 -8.29 -3.43
C ALA A 422 -18.14 -8.80 -2.45
N LYS A 423 -18.97 -7.90 -1.91
CA LYS A 423 -20.05 -8.19 -0.96
C LYS A 423 -20.96 -9.37 -1.38
N PRO A 424 -21.56 -9.42 -2.59
CA PRO A 424 -22.45 -10.52 -2.97
C PRO A 424 -21.72 -11.88 -3.00
N GLU A 425 -20.52 -11.92 -3.57
CA GLU A 425 -19.70 -13.14 -3.65
C GLU A 425 -19.24 -13.62 -2.27
N PHE A 426 -18.86 -12.69 -1.39
CA PHE A 426 -18.47 -13.00 -0.01
C PHE A 426 -19.65 -13.52 0.82
N THR A 427 -20.85 -12.95 0.60
CA THR A 427 -22.09 -13.39 1.25
C THR A 427 -22.49 -14.80 0.79
N LYS A 428 -22.40 -15.07 -0.51
CA LYS A 428 -22.65 -16.40 -1.07
C LYS A 428 -21.67 -17.45 -0.51
N ALA A 429 -20.38 -17.12 -0.45
CA ALA A 429 -19.38 -18.00 0.16
C ALA A 429 -19.65 -18.27 1.65
N ALA A 430 -20.18 -17.28 2.38
CA ALA A 430 -20.55 -17.44 3.80
C ALA A 430 -21.65 -18.49 3.98
N ALA A 431 -22.68 -18.43 3.15
CA ALA A 431 -23.77 -19.41 3.17
C ALA A 431 -23.26 -20.83 2.84
N GLU A 432 -22.41 -20.97 1.82
CA GLU A 432 -21.84 -22.27 1.43
C GLU A 432 -20.93 -22.86 2.54
N LEU A 433 -20.10 -22.03 3.18
CA LEU A 433 -19.22 -22.47 4.27
C LEU A 433 -19.98 -22.78 5.57
N ALA A 434 -21.05 -22.04 5.88
CA ALA A 434 -21.89 -22.32 7.03
C ALA A 434 -22.50 -23.74 6.94
N ALA A 435 -22.91 -24.17 5.73
CA ALA A 435 -23.46 -25.49 5.49
C ALA A 435 -22.40 -26.60 5.44
N SER A 436 -21.24 -26.34 4.82
CA SER A 436 -20.24 -27.39 4.50
C SER A 436 -19.07 -27.49 5.49
N ALA A 437 -18.78 -26.42 6.25
CA ALA A 437 -17.59 -26.32 7.09
C ALA A 437 -17.88 -25.54 8.40
N PRO A 438 -18.61 -26.11 9.37
CA PRO A 438 -19.14 -25.37 10.53
C PRO A 438 -18.10 -24.72 11.46
N LYS A 439 -16.83 -25.14 11.35
CA LYS A 439 -15.69 -24.55 12.09
C LYS A 439 -15.03 -23.37 11.36
N THR A 440 -15.49 -23.02 10.17
CA THR A 440 -15.06 -21.83 9.43
C THR A 440 -16.11 -20.72 9.54
N ALA A 441 -15.72 -19.50 9.21
CA ALA A 441 -16.61 -18.35 9.15
C ALA A 441 -16.10 -17.30 8.16
N LEU A 442 -17.02 -16.54 7.59
CA LEU A 442 -16.75 -15.28 6.90
C LEU A 442 -17.31 -14.16 7.76
N ALA A 443 -16.54 -13.10 7.92
CA ALA A 443 -16.87 -11.97 8.78
C ALA A 443 -16.56 -10.65 8.09
N ALA A 444 -17.23 -9.58 8.50
CA ALA A 444 -17.06 -8.25 7.94
C ALA A 444 -16.90 -7.20 9.04
N VAL A 445 -16.03 -6.22 8.80
CA VAL A 445 -15.82 -5.06 9.68
C VAL A 445 -15.97 -3.81 8.84
N ASP A 446 -16.96 -2.97 9.19
CA ASP A 446 -17.09 -1.63 8.63
C ASP A 446 -16.08 -0.69 9.31
N CYS A 447 -15.05 -0.30 8.58
CA CYS A 447 -13.98 0.57 9.08
C CYS A 447 -14.40 2.03 9.22
N THR A 448 -15.57 2.41 8.70
CA THR A 448 -16.10 3.77 8.79
C THR A 448 -17.02 3.99 9.99
N SER A 449 -17.38 2.90 10.69
CA SER A 449 -18.33 2.93 11.80
C SER A 449 -17.63 3.04 13.16
N GLY A 450 -17.89 4.15 13.88
CA GLY A 450 -17.51 4.33 15.29
C GLY A 450 -16.07 3.95 15.62
N GLU A 451 -15.89 3.08 16.63
CA GLU A 451 -14.58 2.62 17.11
C GLU A 451 -13.86 1.65 16.15
N ASN A 452 -14.52 1.18 15.09
CA ASN A 452 -13.91 0.25 14.15
C ASN A 452 -12.79 0.89 13.33
N SER A 453 -12.76 2.22 13.19
CA SER A 453 -11.63 2.90 12.53
C SER A 453 -10.30 2.57 13.22
N ALA A 454 -10.29 2.56 14.56
CA ALA A 454 -9.10 2.20 15.33
C ALA A 454 -8.76 0.71 15.22
N LEU A 455 -9.78 -0.16 15.17
CA LEU A 455 -9.60 -1.59 14.90
C LEU A 455 -8.96 -1.82 13.53
N CYS A 456 -9.47 -1.18 12.47
CA CYS A 456 -8.95 -1.34 11.12
C CYS A 456 -7.52 -0.80 11.00
N GLN A 457 -7.22 0.32 11.65
CA GLN A 457 -5.85 0.83 11.74
C GLN A 457 -4.92 -0.16 12.47
N ALA A 458 -5.36 -0.72 13.60
CA ALA A 458 -4.59 -1.70 14.37
C ALA A 458 -4.36 -3.01 13.60
N GLU A 459 -5.31 -3.41 12.75
CA GLU A 459 -5.18 -4.57 11.86
C GLU A 459 -4.35 -4.29 10.60
N GLY A 460 -3.91 -3.03 10.40
CA GLY A 460 -3.06 -2.61 9.28
C GLY A 460 -3.81 -2.48 7.96
N VAL A 461 -5.06 -2.03 8.00
CA VAL A 461 -5.89 -1.79 6.81
C VAL A 461 -5.53 -0.43 6.21
N SER A 462 -4.91 -0.43 5.02
CA SER A 462 -4.49 0.77 4.29
C SER A 462 -5.34 1.06 3.04
N GLY A 463 -6.30 0.19 2.72
CA GLY A 463 -7.21 0.34 1.58
C GLY A 463 -8.38 -0.65 1.68
N TYR A 464 -9.39 -0.47 0.82
CA TYR A 464 -10.61 -1.26 0.88
C TYR A 464 -10.92 -1.99 -0.44
N PRO A 465 -11.47 -3.23 -0.39
CA PRO A 465 -11.49 -4.10 0.77
C PRO A 465 -10.10 -4.72 0.99
N THR A 466 -9.71 -4.85 2.26
CA THR A 466 -8.62 -5.73 2.70
C THR A 466 -9.26 -6.95 3.34
N ILE A 467 -8.89 -8.15 2.92
CA ILE A 467 -9.43 -9.39 3.46
C ILE A 467 -8.28 -10.11 4.18
N LYS A 468 -8.48 -10.48 5.45
CA LYS A 468 -7.46 -11.13 6.27
C LYS A 468 -7.96 -12.46 6.80
N HIS A 469 -7.08 -13.45 6.82
CA HIS A 469 -7.36 -14.78 7.35
C HIS A 469 -6.86 -14.90 8.79
N TYR A 470 -7.69 -15.50 9.65
CA TYR A 470 -7.40 -15.77 11.05
C TYR A 470 -7.59 -17.25 11.38
N TYR A 471 -6.67 -17.81 12.18
CA TYR A 471 -6.80 -19.12 12.82
C TYR A 471 -6.95 -18.96 14.33
N PHE A 472 -8.10 -19.34 14.89
CA PHE A 472 -8.39 -19.25 16.33
C PHE A 472 -7.96 -17.90 16.96
N GLY A 473 -8.35 -16.79 16.34
CA GLY A 473 -8.03 -15.45 16.82
C GLY A 473 -6.64 -14.92 16.44
N LYS A 474 -5.74 -15.74 15.89
CA LYS A 474 -4.43 -15.27 15.40
C LYS A 474 -4.50 -14.93 13.92
N ARG A 475 -4.01 -13.74 13.56
CA ARG A 475 -3.83 -13.36 12.15
C ARG A 475 -2.86 -14.34 11.49
N ALA A 476 -3.29 -14.88 10.36
CA ALA A 476 -2.53 -15.83 9.57
C ALA A 476 -1.82 -15.10 8.43
N THR A 477 -2.59 -14.69 7.44
CA THR A 477 -2.11 -14.05 6.21
C THR A 477 -3.20 -13.13 5.67
N ASP A 478 -2.78 -12.17 4.83
CA ASP A 478 -3.72 -11.41 4.02
C ASP A 478 -4.18 -12.29 2.85
N TYR A 479 -5.47 -12.26 2.55
CA TYR A 479 -6.06 -13.02 1.46
C TYR A 479 -5.78 -12.30 0.13
N ALA A 480 -5.01 -12.96 -0.73
CA ALA A 480 -4.62 -12.47 -2.05
C ALA A 480 -5.28 -13.22 -3.22
N GLY A 481 -6.23 -14.13 -2.94
CA GLY A 481 -6.99 -14.85 -3.97
C GLY A 481 -8.01 -13.94 -4.67
N GLY A 482 -8.66 -14.45 -5.72
CA GLY A 482 -9.72 -13.71 -6.40
C GLY A 482 -10.99 -13.60 -5.54
N ARG A 483 -11.93 -12.78 -5.99
CA ARG A 483 -13.05 -12.28 -5.16
C ARG A 483 -14.39 -12.88 -5.55
N GLU A 484 -14.37 -14.02 -6.24
CA GLU A 484 -15.56 -14.83 -6.54
C GLU A 484 -15.84 -15.82 -5.41
N ALA A 485 -17.11 -16.20 -5.21
CA ALA A 485 -17.54 -17.05 -4.12
C ALA A 485 -16.77 -18.39 -4.09
N ALA A 486 -16.58 -19.00 -5.26
CA ALA A 486 -15.89 -20.28 -5.40
C ALA A 486 -14.43 -20.21 -4.92
N GLU A 487 -13.75 -19.07 -5.09
CA GLU A 487 -12.37 -18.88 -4.66
C GLU A 487 -12.27 -18.73 -3.14
N PHE A 488 -13.19 -17.97 -2.52
CA PHE A 488 -13.27 -17.87 -1.06
C PHE A 488 -13.54 -19.24 -0.42
N VAL A 489 -14.50 -20.00 -0.97
CA VAL A 489 -14.83 -21.35 -0.49
C VAL A 489 -13.63 -22.27 -0.65
N LYS A 490 -13.00 -22.29 -1.83
CA LYS A 490 -11.79 -23.10 -2.09
C LYS A 490 -10.66 -22.77 -1.12
N TYR A 491 -10.40 -21.48 -0.87
CA TYR A 491 -9.37 -21.06 0.07
C TYR A 491 -9.67 -21.47 1.52
N MET A 492 -10.94 -21.40 1.94
CA MET A 492 -11.34 -21.76 3.31
C MET A 492 -11.43 -23.28 3.53
N THR A 493 -11.56 -24.05 2.46
CA THR A 493 -11.66 -25.51 2.49
C THR A 493 -10.36 -26.21 2.14
N SER A 494 -9.39 -25.55 1.50
CA SER A 494 -8.08 -26.13 1.22
C SER A 494 -7.39 -26.62 2.50
N GLU A 495 -6.72 -27.78 2.40
CA GLU A 495 -5.88 -28.31 3.47
C GLU A 495 -4.47 -27.74 3.35
N ASP A 496 -4.32 -26.43 3.48
CA ASP A 496 -2.99 -25.86 3.60
C ASP A 496 -2.44 -26.15 5.00
N LYS A 497 -1.37 -26.96 5.03
CA LYS A 497 -0.54 -27.24 6.19
C LYS A 497 -0.01 -25.91 6.72
N VAL A 498 -0.69 -25.33 7.70
CA VAL A 498 -0.14 -24.23 8.47
C VAL A 498 0.97 -24.83 9.32
N GLU A 499 2.22 -24.62 8.90
CA GLU A 499 3.37 -24.78 9.80
C GLU A 499 3.14 -23.87 11.01
N LEU A 500 2.90 -24.51 12.16
CA LEU A 500 2.62 -23.90 13.45
C LEU A 500 3.86 -23.30 14.10
#